data_AF-A0A1H0YQ84-F1
#
_entry.id   AF-A0A1H0YQ84-F1
#
_cell.length_a   1.000
_cell.length_b   1.000
_cell.length_c   1.000
_cell.angle_alpha   90.00
_cell.angle_beta   90.00
_cell.angle_gamma   90.00
#
_symmetry.space_group_name_H-M   'P 1'
#
loop_
_entity.id
_entity.type
_entity.pdbx_description
1 polymer ?
#
loop_
_entity_poly.entity_id
_entity_poly.type
_entity_poly.pdbx_seq_one_letter_code
_entity_poly.pdbx_strand_id
1 'polypeptide(L)'
;MKVSYEDFAKSIQSNDEFAVKVNLRNKGNVIAAKQLELKIDGEKVDEKFVRVAPRSTKEVSLTYNKLFEAGDYQFRVSGLNTKQVTVNEKEPTFDYYNLDVLLEGQTITATADVVNYGSYAGETEVPLYVNGEVVKSETVEVPAQAGGASVEVRLTYQLTETVGVFEVSLGDLTKTIGLPSIEMAGKWLFQKGDDPSWKEEDFDDSDWETVNLPSSWEEHSNYTDNSVYGWYRKTIDIPAEWEGHSLKVRLGKIDDVDTTYFNGHKIGQTGTFPTGEGEAGMVTAWEVDREYVIPAEAIQYGEENVISIRVFDGTGGGGLYTGPVSPLEIFVEWEDKPDIEVPGYDDPTIKLINGDFEDGTTGWTLTGNASGGVDSNDAYEGSKYWIWSTNPYTAEVSQTITELENGTYTVSAMVKQNSGTADVSRMELSGYGGDPVYTDITHGTEYKEISGTVQVTNGTLKIAFYQEAPGNTNLQIDNVTLTLVETN
;
A
#
# COMPACT_ATOMS: atom_id res chain seq x y z
N MET A 1 7.61 35.48 15.17
CA MET A 1 7.58 34.68 13.93
C MET A 1 6.94 35.51 12.82
N LYS A 2 7.58 35.59 11.65
CA LYS A 2 7.06 36.29 10.46
C LYS A 2 6.47 35.24 9.53
N VAL A 3 5.31 35.51 8.94
CA VAL A 3 4.69 34.64 7.92
C VAL A 3 4.66 35.41 6.59
N SER A 4 4.79 34.73 5.45
CA SER A 4 4.62 35.29 4.11
C SER A 4 4.16 34.23 3.12
N TYR A 5 3.43 34.62 2.06
CA TYR A 5 3.18 33.74 0.91
C TYR A 5 4.45 33.52 0.10
N GLU A 6 4.54 32.38 -0.59
CA GLU A 6 5.67 32.01 -1.44
C GLU A 6 5.30 31.99 -2.92
N ASP A 7 4.21 31.32 -3.28
CA ASP A 7 3.53 31.47 -4.56
C ASP A 7 2.01 31.36 -4.34
N PHE A 8 1.24 32.04 -5.19
CA PHE A 8 -0.20 32.15 -5.03
C PHE A 8 -0.85 32.27 -6.41
N ALA A 9 -1.47 31.19 -6.88
CA ALA A 9 -2.09 31.19 -8.20
C ALA A 9 -3.16 32.30 -8.29
N LYS A 10 -3.22 32.97 -9.44
CA LYS A 10 -4.24 34.00 -9.71
C LYS A 10 -5.57 33.38 -10.11
N SER A 11 -5.54 32.17 -10.64
CA SER A 11 -6.71 31.42 -11.04
C SER A 11 -6.48 29.92 -10.98
N ILE A 12 -7.56 29.17 -10.80
CA ILE A 12 -7.64 27.70 -10.91
C ILE A 12 -8.90 27.33 -11.70
N GLN A 13 -9.10 26.06 -12.05
CA GLN A 13 -10.40 25.58 -12.49
C GLN A 13 -11.18 24.95 -11.34
N SER A 14 -12.50 24.84 -11.50
CA SER A 14 -13.37 24.13 -10.56
C SER A 14 -12.86 22.71 -10.28
N ASN A 15 -12.97 22.27 -9.03
CA ASN A 15 -12.51 20.98 -8.49
C ASN A 15 -11.00 20.72 -8.59
N ASP A 16 -10.19 21.64 -9.12
CA ASP A 16 -8.73 21.50 -9.01
C ASP A 16 -8.30 21.59 -7.55
N GLU A 17 -7.30 20.78 -7.17
CA GLU A 17 -6.65 20.94 -5.89
C GLU A 17 -5.91 22.28 -5.85
N PHE A 18 -6.21 23.09 -4.84
CA PHE A 18 -5.55 24.36 -4.61
C PHE A 18 -4.67 24.32 -3.36
N ALA A 19 -3.35 24.46 -3.56
CA ALA A 19 -2.38 24.53 -2.49
C ALA A 19 -1.93 25.98 -2.21
N VAL A 20 -2.09 26.43 -0.96
CA VAL A 20 -1.54 27.71 -0.49
C VAL A 20 -0.24 27.47 0.28
N LYS A 21 0.88 27.82 -0.34
CA LYS A 21 2.21 27.74 0.27
C LYS A 21 2.55 29.00 1.07
N VAL A 22 2.92 28.81 2.34
CA VAL A 22 3.38 29.89 3.21
C VAL A 22 4.70 29.57 3.90
N ASN A 23 5.53 30.60 4.00
CA ASN A 23 6.80 30.59 4.70
C ASN A 23 6.63 31.14 6.13
N LEU A 24 7.03 30.36 7.15
CA LEU A 24 7.11 30.81 8.53
C LEU A 24 8.57 30.95 8.96
N ARG A 25 9.00 32.20 9.21
CA ARG A 25 10.36 32.52 9.67
C ARG A 25 10.38 32.85 11.16
N ASN A 26 11.10 32.06 11.94
CA ASN A 26 11.38 32.34 13.34
C ASN A 26 12.72 33.06 13.50
N LYS A 27 12.69 34.36 13.82
CA LYS A 27 13.90 35.15 14.11
C LYS A 27 14.36 35.07 15.58
N GLY A 28 13.56 34.41 16.43
CA GLY A 28 13.85 34.25 17.84
C GLY A 28 14.94 33.22 18.10
N ASN A 29 15.39 33.18 19.35
CA ASN A 29 16.35 32.21 19.88
C ASN A 29 15.67 31.02 20.60
N VAL A 30 14.34 30.93 20.57
CA VAL A 30 13.54 29.82 21.12
C VAL A 30 12.58 29.28 20.04
N ILE A 31 12.14 28.02 20.18
CA ILE A 31 11.12 27.42 19.30
C ILE A 31 9.85 28.28 19.39
N ALA A 32 9.24 28.57 18.23
CA ALA A 32 8.01 29.33 18.16
C ALA A 32 6.93 28.49 17.47
N ALA A 33 5.72 28.50 18.02
CA ALA A 33 4.57 27.82 17.43
C ALA A 33 3.56 28.85 16.89
N LYS A 34 2.89 28.52 15.78
CA LYS A 34 1.77 29.28 15.22
C LYS A 34 0.71 28.33 14.72
N GLN A 35 -0.54 28.68 14.98
CA GLN A 35 -1.65 28.15 14.20
C GLN A 35 -1.78 28.97 12.91
N LEU A 36 -1.79 28.29 11.78
CA LEU A 36 -2.20 28.82 10.50
C LEU A 36 -3.64 28.41 10.25
N GLU A 37 -4.40 29.32 9.67
CA GLU A 37 -5.80 29.12 9.33
C GLU A 37 -5.96 29.64 7.92
N LEU A 38 -6.39 28.78 7.00
CA LEU A 38 -6.78 29.16 5.66
C LEU A 38 -8.26 29.51 5.68
N LYS A 39 -8.57 30.73 5.25
CA LYS A 39 -9.94 31.17 5.02
C LYS A 39 -10.21 31.40 3.54
N ILE A 40 -11.38 31.00 3.10
CA ILE A 40 -11.95 31.32 1.78
C ILE A 40 -13.25 32.07 2.04
N ASP A 41 -13.37 33.29 1.51
CA ASP A 41 -14.49 34.22 1.74
C ASP A 41 -14.85 34.46 3.22
N GLY A 42 -13.84 34.32 4.08
CA GLY A 42 -13.98 34.52 5.53
C GLY A 42 -14.33 33.26 6.32
N GLU A 43 -14.68 32.17 5.66
CA GLU A 43 -14.92 30.86 6.27
C GLU A 43 -13.61 30.07 6.39
N LYS A 44 -13.41 29.41 7.53
CA LYS A 44 -12.23 28.57 7.78
C LYS A 44 -12.39 27.26 7.02
N VAL A 45 -11.46 26.96 6.12
CA VAL A 45 -11.48 25.74 5.30
C VAL A 45 -10.37 24.76 5.67
N ASP A 46 -9.27 25.23 6.25
CA ASP A 46 -8.16 24.41 6.72
C ASP A 46 -7.44 25.09 7.89
N GLU A 47 -6.84 24.29 8.78
CA GLU A 47 -6.01 24.78 9.87
C GLU A 47 -4.83 23.85 10.16
N LYS A 48 -3.67 24.45 10.41
CA LYS A 48 -2.44 23.70 10.70
C LYS A 48 -1.66 24.33 11.82
N PHE A 49 -1.28 23.51 12.81
CA PHE A 49 -0.43 23.96 13.90
C PHE A 49 1.04 23.69 13.56
N VAL A 50 1.84 24.75 13.49
CA VAL A 50 3.21 24.68 12.97
C VAL A 50 4.19 25.14 14.04
N ARG A 51 5.22 24.33 14.30
CA ARG A 51 6.36 24.69 15.15
C ARG A 51 7.58 24.97 14.27
N VAL A 52 8.28 26.07 14.55
CA VAL A 52 9.44 26.53 13.80
C VAL A 52 10.61 26.73 14.77
N ALA A 53 11.73 26.05 14.51
CA ALA A 53 12.92 26.10 15.34
C ALA A 53 13.53 27.53 15.40
N PRO A 54 14.32 27.87 16.43
CA PRO A 54 15.02 29.15 16.49
C PRO A 54 15.79 29.45 15.21
N ARG A 55 15.79 30.71 14.78
CA ARG A 55 16.55 31.19 13.60
C ARG A 55 16.29 30.44 12.28
N SER A 56 15.23 29.64 12.18
CA SER A 56 14.89 28.84 10.99
C SER A 56 13.68 29.40 10.23
N THR A 57 13.49 28.90 9.01
CA THR A 57 12.28 29.09 8.21
C THR A 57 11.70 27.71 7.89
N LYS A 58 10.38 27.57 7.91
CA LYS A 58 9.66 26.37 7.49
C LYS A 58 8.59 26.75 6.47
N GLU A 59 8.56 26.07 5.33
CA GLU A 59 7.46 26.14 4.36
C GLU A 59 6.32 25.24 4.84
N VAL A 60 5.08 25.68 4.61
CA VAL A 60 3.87 24.92 4.93
C VAL A 60 2.84 25.11 3.83
N SER A 61 2.34 24.00 3.30
CA SER A 61 1.18 23.96 2.40
C SER A 61 -0.12 23.72 3.18
N LEU A 62 -1.15 24.49 2.82
CA LEU A 62 -2.55 24.31 3.21
C LEU A 62 -3.32 24.01 1.91
N THR A 63 -3.90 22.83 1.78
CA THR A 63 -4.58 22.38 0.54
C THR A 63 -6.09 22.42 0.67
N TYR A 64 -6.77 22.68 -0.44
CA TYR A 64 -8.23 22.66 -0.51
C TYR A 64 -8.68 22.24 -1.91
N ASN A 65 -9.55 21.23 -2.01
CA ASN A 65 -9.96 20.59 -3.25
C ASN A 65 -11.47 20.64 -3.51
N LYS A 66 -12.18 21.60 -2.90
CA LYS A 66 -13.65 21.72 -3.00
C LYS A 66 -14.13 23.06 -3.59
N LEU A 67 -13.24 23.80 -4.24
CA LEU A 67 -13.62 25.03 -4.96
C LEU A 67 -14.33 24.66 -6.24
N PHE A 68 -15.65 24.84 -6.26
CA PHE A 68 -16.49 24.33 -7.33
C PHE A 68 -17.15 25.43 -8.15
N GLU A 69 -17.81 26.39 -7.50
CA GLU A 69 -18.53 27.45 -8.22
C GLU A 69 -17.52 28.39 -8.90
N ALA A 70 -17.79 28.76 -10.15
CA ALA A 70 -16.96 29.73 -10.85
C ALA A 70 -17.16 31.13 -10.25
N GLY A 71 -16.07 31.86 -10.06
CA GLY A 71 -16.12 33.19 -9.48
C GLY A 71 -14.82 33.63 -8.82
N ASP A 72 -14.88 34.81 -8.21
CA ASP A 72 -13.74 35.37 -7.48
C ASP A 72 -13.85 35.07 -5.99
N TYR A 73 -12.80 34.46 -5.45
CA TYR A 73 -12.73 34.03 -4.06
C TYR A 73 -11.64 34.76 -3.31
N GLN A 74 -11.92 35.10 -2.05
CA GLN A 74 -10.99 35.76 -1.15
C GLN A 74 -10.29 34.79 -0.22
N PHE A 75 -9.01 34.54 -0.49
CA PHE A 75 -8.16 33.68 0.31
C PHE A 75 -7.39 34.46 1.33
N ARG A 76 -7.30 33.92 2.55
CA ARG A 76 -6.52 34.54 3.61
C ARG A 76 -5.95 33.51 4.55
N VAL A 77 -4.61 33.50 4.66
CA VAL A 77 -3.93 32.79 5.75
C VAL A 77 -3.75 33.70 6.96
N SER A 78 -3.90 33.13 8.16
CA SER A 78 -3.75 33.83 9.45
C SER A 78 -2.50 34.74 9.57
N GLY A 79 -2.75 36.05 9.62
CA GLY A 79 -1.72 37.08 9.74
C GLY A 79 -1.13 37.57 8.41
N LEU A 80 -1.73 37.17 7.28
CA LEU A 80 -1.41 37.69 5.94
C LEU A 80 -2.58 38.50 5.37
N ASN A 81 -2.28 39.25 4.30
CA ASN A 81 -3.26 39.98 3.51
C ASN A 81 -4.12 39.01 2.70
N THR A 82 -5.36 39.43 2.42
CA THR A 82 -6.25 38.72 1.51
C THR A 82 -5.67 38.71 0.10
N LYS A 83 -5.82 37.58 -0.58
CA LYS A 83 -5.52 37.38 -1.99
C LYS A 83 -6.80 36.99 -2.72
N GLN A 84 -6.95 37.43 -3.95
CA GLN A 84 -8.07 37.04 -4.81
C GLN A 84 -7.59 35.93 -5.74
N VAL A 85 -8.36 34.85 -5.85
CA VAL A 85 -8.20 33.80 -6.86
C VAL A 85 -9.50 33.72 -7.66
N THR A 86 -9.39 33.66 -8.98
CA THR A 86 -10.54 33.40 -9.84
C THR A 86 -10.64 31.89 -10.09
N VAL A 87 -11.74 31.27 -9.70
CA VAL A 87 -12.09 29.89 -10.08
C VAL A 87 -12.84 29.97 -11.39
N ASN A 88 -12.30 29.33 -12.43
CA ASN A 88 -12.92 29.26 -13.75
C ASN A 88 -13.73 27.97 -13.87
N GLU A 89 -14.74 27.99 -14.74
CA GLU A 89 -15.44 26.78 -15.15
C GLU A 89 -14.45 25.74 -15.69
N LYS A 90 -14.79 24.46 -15.48
CA LYS A 90 -14.05 23.30 -15.96
C LYS A 90 -15.00 22.47 -16.81
N GLU A 91 -14.60 22.19 -18.04
CA GLU A 91 -15.30 21.22 -18.90
C GLU A 91 -15.40 19.86 -18.17
N PRO A 92 -16.45 19.06 -18.41
CA PRO A 92 -16.56 17.72 -17.86
C PRO A 92 -15.34 16.87 -18.22
N THR A 93 -14.71 16.30 -17.20
CA THR A 93 -13.64 15.32 -17.30
C THR A 93 -14.03 14.13 -16.46
N PHE A 94 -13.90 12.92 -17.01
CA PHE A 94 -14.42 11.70 -16.41
C PHE A 94 -13.30 10.75 -16.07
N ASP A 95 -13.22 10.38 -14.79
CA ASP A 95 -12.30 9.36 -14.29
C ASP A 95 -13.11 8.17 -13.78
N TYR A 96 -12.53 6.98 -13.87
CA TYR A 96 -13.16 5.73 -13.45
C TYR A 96 -12.54 5.23 -12.15
N TYR A 97 -13.37 4.76 -11.21
CA TYR A 97 -12.90 4.18 -9.94
C TYR A 97 -13.66 2.89 -9.57
N ASN A 98 -13.10 2.15 -8.61
CA ASN A 98 -13.77 1.04 -7.93
C ASN A 98 -14.31 -0.05 -8.86
N LEU A 99 -13.53 -0.47 -9.87
CA LEU A 99 -13.92 -1.58 -10.75
C LEU A 99 -14.13 -2.86 -9.93
N ASP A 100 -15.35 -3.38 -9.99
CA ASP A 100 -15.67 -4.74 -9.60
C ASP A 100 -16.14 -5.55 -10.82
N VAL A 101 -15.71 -6.80 -10.88
CA VAL A 101 -16.09 -7.74 -11.94
C VAL A 101 -16.54 -9.02 -11.28
N LEU A 102 -17.82 -9.32 -11.45
CA LEU A 102 -18.46 -10.55 -10.99
C LEU A 102 -18.69 -11.49 -12.17
N LEU A 103 -18.31 -12.75 -12.01
CA LEU A 103 -18.53 -13.81 -12.98
C LEU A 103 -19.52 -14.84 -12.42
N GLU A 104 -20.70 -14.95 -13.02
CA GLU A 104 -21.72 -15.95 -12.67
C GLU A 104 -21.98 -16.86 -13.87
N GLY A 105 -21.41 -18.07 -13.84
CA GLY A 105 -21.36 -18.91 -15.03
C GLY A 105 -20.55 -18.21 -16.13
N GLN A 106 -21.15 -18.01 -17.31
CA GLN A 106 -20.53 -17.28 -18.42
C GLN A 106 -20.92 -15.78 -18.44
N THR A 107 -21.62 -15.28 -17.42
CA THR A 107 -22.11 -13.90 -17.39
C THR A 107 -21.15 -13.03 -16.59
N ILE A 108 -20.55 -12.05 -17.25
CA ILE A 108 -19.78 -10.98 -16.65
C ILE A 108 -20.74 -9.86 -16.25
N THR A 109 -20.59 -9.36 -15.02
CA THR A 109 -21.11 -8.08 -14.58
C THR A 109 -19.93 -7.21 -14.15
N ALA A 110 -19.65 -6.14 -14.90
CA ALA A 110 -18.66 -5.13 -14.54
C ALA A 110 -19.37 -3.89 -13.97
N THR A 111 -18.89 -3.40 -12.84
CA THR A 111 -19.41 -2.21 -12.14
C THR A 111 -18.25 -1.26 -11.86
N ALA A 112 -18.40 0.02 -12.15
CA ALA A 112 -17.42 1.04 -11.80
C ALA A 112 -18.09 2.40 -11.55
N ASP A 113 -17.45 3.23 -10.75
CA ASP A 113 -17.81 4.62 -10.53
C ASP A 113 -17.25 5.49 -11.66
N VAL A 114 -18.08 6.35 -12.25
CA VAL A 114 -17.66 7.38 -13.21
C VAL A 114 -17.78 8.74 -12.54
N VAL A 115 -16.66 9.41 -12.32
CA VAL A 115 -16.57 10.68 -11.59
C VAL A 115 -16.35 11.84 -12.55
N ASN A 116 -17.25 12.81 -12.53
CA ASN A 116 -17.11 14.06 -13.28
C ASN A 116 -16.48 15.15 -12.39
N TYR A 117 -15.31 15.63 -12.79
CA TYR A 117 -14.61 16.74 -12.13
C TYR A 117 -14.89 18.12 -12.76
N GLY A 118 -15.70 18.19 -13.81
CA GLY A 118 -16.16 19.45 -14.40
C GLY A 118 -17.09 20.26 -13.48
N SER A 119 -17.37 21.50 -13.89
CA SER A 119 -18.27 22.41 -13.17
C SER A 119 -19.75 22.27 -13.54
N TYR A 120 -20.09 21.42 -14.52
CA TYR A 120 -21.46 21.12 -14.93
C TYR A 120 -21.60 19.66 -15.38
N ALA A 121 -22.85 19.19 -15.46
CA ALA A 121 -23.14 17.83 -15.92
C ALA A 121 -22.61 17.60 -17.34
N GLY A 122 -22.08 16.41 -17.59
CA GLY A 122 -21.60 16.02 -18.91
C GLY A 122 -21.98 14.59 -19.23
N GLU A 123 -22.03 14.26 -20.52
CA GLU A 123 -22.25 12.90 -20.99
C GLU A 123 -20.92 12.26 -21.36
N THR A 124 -20.75 10.98 -21.01
CA THR A 124 -19.61 10.16 -21.45
C THR A 124 -20.09 8.79 -21.90
N GLU A 125 -19.43 8.23 -22.91
CA GLU A 125 -19.65 6.84 -23.31
C GLU A 125 -18.73 5.93 -22.48
N VAL A 126 -19.32 4.95 -21.80
CA VAL A 126 -18.62 3.98 -20.96
C VAL A 126 -18.56 2.65 -21.69
N PRO A 127 -17.41 2.31 -22.31
CA PRO A 127 -17.21 1.02 -22.96
C PRO A 127 -16.90 -0.09 -21.94
N LEU A 128 -17.49 -1.27 -22.17
CA LEU A 128 -17.09 -2.55 -21.58
C LEU A 128 -16.25 -3.30 -22.62
N TYR A 129 -15.03 -3.64 -22.25
CA TYR A 129 -14.12 -4.46 -23.05
C TYR A 129 -14.00 -5.87 -22.49
N VAL A 130 -13.85 -6.84 -23.40
CA VAL A 130 -13.38 -8.19 -23.08
C VAL A 130 -12.22 -8.48 -24.02
N ASN A 131 -11.03 -8.75 -23.46
CA ASN A 131 -9.78 -8.96 -24.20
C ASN A 131 -9.48 -7.83 -25.20
N GLY A 132 -9.68 -6.59 -24.77
CA GLY A 132 -9.45 -5.38 -25.59
C GLY A 132 -10.51 -5.09 -26.65
N GLU A 133 -11.51 -5.95 -26.86
CA GLU A 133 -12.62 -5.71 -27.79
C GLU A 133 -13.82 -5.08 -27.07
N VAL A 134 -14.38 -3.99 -27.62
CA VAL A 134 -15.61 -3.39 -27.10
C VAL A 134 -16.77 -4.35 -27.34
N VAL A 135 -17.31 -4.92 -26.26
CA VAL A 135 -18.45 -5.84 -26.34
C VAL A 135 -19.79 -5.16 -26.04
N LYS A 136 -19.76 -4.03 -25.33
CA LYS A 136 -20.92 -3.21 -24.98
C LYS A 136 -20.47 -1.78 -24.65
N SER A 137 -21.35 -0.80 -24.82
CA SER A 137 -21.14 0.55 -24.28
C SER A 137 -22.47 1.15 -23.83
N GLU A 138 -22.40 2.13 -22.93
CA GLU A 138 -23.56 2.92 -22.49
C GLU A 138 -23.15 4.38 -22.34
N THR A 139 -23.96 5.31 -22.87
CA THR A 139 -23.79 6.75 -22.62
C THR A 139 -24.47 7.12 -21.32
N VAL A 140 -23.73 7.73 -20.40
CA VAL A 140 -24.23 8.16 -19.09
C VAL A 140 -24.03 9.66 -18.90
N GLU A 141 -25.05 10.33 -18.36
CA GLU A 141 -24.92 11.72 -17.89
C GLU A 141 -24.45 11.70 -16.44
N VAL A 142 -23.28 12.27 -16.18
CA VAL A 142 -22.71 12.38 -14.84
C VAL A 142 -22.87 13.83 -14.37
N PRO A 143 -23.57 14.08 -13.24
CA PRO A 143 -23.75 15.43 -12.71
C PRO A 143 -22.40 16.02 -12.27
N ALA A 144 -22.38 17.29 -11.91
CA ALA A 144 -21.21 17.93 -11.32
C ALA A 144 -21.49 18.33 -9.86
N GLN A 145 -20.49 18.17 -9.00
CA GLN A 145 -20.52 18.66 -7.61
C GLN A 145 -19.11 18.99 -7.12
N ALA A 146 -19.03 19.70 -6.00
CA ALA A 146 -17.77 20.00 -5.33
C ALA A 146 -17.04 18.72 -4.88
N GLY A 147 -15.80 18.54 -5.35
CA GLY A 147 -14.98 17.36 -5.10
C GLY A 147 -15.23 16.18 -6.05
N GLY A 148 -16.04 16.37 -7.09
CA GLY A 148 -16.37 15.34 -8.09
C GLY A 148 -17.69 14.63 -7.79
N ALA A 149 -18.56 14.52 -8.80
CA ALA A 149 -19.82 13.79 -8.71
C ALA A 149 -19.68 12.43 -9.38
N SER A 150 -20.12 11.37 -8.71
CA SER A 150 -20.03 10.00 -9.22
C SER A 150 -21.40 9.46 -9.63
N VAL A 151 -21.42 8.65 -10.68
CA VAL A 151 -22.50 7.73 -11.01
C VAL A 151 -21.91 6.32 -11.15
N GLU A 152 -22.51 5.34 -10.48
CA GLU A 152 -22.17 3.93 -10.67
C GLU A 152 -22.73 3.44 -12.00
N VAL A 153 -21.88 2.84 -12.83
CA VAL A 153 -22.23 2.23 -14.11
C VAL A 153 -22.06 0.73 -14.01
N ARG A 154 -23.09 -0.02 -14.45
CA ARG A 154 -23.11 -1.48 -14.40
C ARG A 154 -23.45 -2.07 -15.75
N LEU A 155 -22.47 -2.72 -16.38
CA LEU A 155 -22.63 -3.39 -17.68
C LEU A 155 -22.49 -4.91 -17.54
N THR A 156 -23.36 -5.62 -18.26
CA THR A 156 -23.38 -7.08 -18.31
C THR A 156 -23.10 -7.60 -19.71
N TYR A 157 -22.34 -8.69 -19.79
CA TYR A 157 -21.99 -9.39 -21.03
C TYR A 157 -21.95 -10.90 -20.83
N GLN A 158 -22.42 -11.66 -21.82
CA GLN A 158 -22.39 -13.12 -21.82
C GLN A 158 -21.22 -13.60 -22.67
N LEU A 159 -20.21 -14.22 -22.06
CA LEU A 159 -19.10 -14.85 -22.75
C LEU A 159 -19.59 -15.97 -23.68
N THR A 160 -18.91 -16.14 -24.80
CA THR A 160 -19.18 -17.23 -25.74
C THR A 160 -18.44 -18.51 -25.36
N GLU A 161 -17.26 -18.34 -24.77
CA GLU A 161 -16.36 -19.36 -24.27
C GLU A 161 -16.87 -19.90 -22.94
N THR A 162 -16.63 -21.19 -22.68
CA THR A 162 -17.00 -21.86 -21.43
C THR A 162 -15.82 -22.02 -20.47
N VAL A 163 -14.61 -21.66 -20.91
CA VAL A 163 -13.35 -21.78 -20.19
C VAL A 163 -12.35 -20.77 -20.76
N GLY A 164 -11.48 -20.20 -19.93
CA GLY A 164 -10.43 -19.27 -20.36
C GLY A 164 -10.08 -18.22 -19.31
N VAL A 165 -9.11 -17.37 -19.64
CA VAL A 165 -8.75 -16.16 -18.89
C VAL A 165 -9.16 -14.95 -19.71
N PHE A 166 -9.82 -13.98 -19.08
CA PHE A 166 -10.39 -12.81 -19.73
C PHE A 166 -9.93 -11.54 -19.04
N GLU A 167 -9.42 -10.60 -19.82
CA GLU A 167 -9.23 -9.22 -19.39
C GLU A 167 -10.53 -8.46 -19.56
N VAL A 168 -11.13 -7.99 -18.47
CA VAL A 168 -12.40 -7.25 -18.47
C VAL A 168 -12.12 -5.82 -18.06
N SER A 169 -12.52 -4.87 -18.90
CA SER A 169 -12.33 -3.45 -18.63
C SER A 169 -13.65 -2.67 -18.71
N LEU A 170 -13.82 -1.69 -17.82
CA LEU A 170 -14.94 -0.75 -17.86
C LEU A 170 -14.36 0.66 -17.82
N GLY A 171 -14.43 1.38 -18.94
CA GLY A 171 -13.57 2.54 -19.15
C GLY A 171 -12.11 2.11 -19.33
N ASP A 172 -11.20 2.70 -18.55
CA ASP A 172 -9.77 2.39 -18.51
C ASP A 172 -9.37 1.42 -17.37
N LEU A 173 -10.27 1.18 -16.41
CA LEU A 173 -10.06 0.20 -15.36
C LEU A 173 -10.13 -1.22 -15.92
N THR A 174 -9.22 -2.07 -15.47
CA THR A 174 -9.08 -3.43 -16.00
C THR A 174 -8.91 -4.43 -14.87
N LYS A 175 -9.59 -5.58 -14.97
CA LYS A 175 -9.47 -6.72 -14.06
C LYS A 175 -9.47 -8.03 -14.84
N THR A 176 -8.55 -8.92 -14.50
CA THR A 176 -8.46 -10.25 -15.11
C THR A 176 -9.30 -11.25 -14.32
N ILE A 177 -10.08 -12.05 -15.03
CA ILE A 177 -10.91 -13.11 -14.44
C ILE A 177 -10.66 -14.45 -15.13
N GLY A 178 -10.81 -15.54 -14.38
CA GLY A 178 -10.76 -16.90 -14.91
C GLY A 178 -12.15 -17.52 -14.99
N LEU A 179 -12.43 -18.24 -16.07
CA LEU A 179 -13.61 -19.08 -16.26
C LEU A 179 -13.16 -20.55 -16.39
N PRO A 180 -13.79 -21.52 -15.69
CA PRO A 180 -14.85 -21.35 -14.68
C PRO A 180 -14.36 -20.68 -13.39
N SER A 181 -15.28 -20.12 -12.59
CA SER A 181 -14.98 -19.78 -11.19
C SER A 181 -14.67 -21.06 -10.41
N ILE A 182 -13.51 -21.12 -9.74
CA ILE A 182 -13.12 -22.24 -8.88
C ILE A 182 -13.38 -21.86 -7.43
N GLU A 183 -14.52 -22.31 -6.89
CA GLU A 183 -14.99 -21.98 -5.53
C GLU A 183 -14.12 -22.61 -4.43
N MET A 184 -13.49 -21.79 -3.60
CA MET A 184 -12.74 -22.27 -2.45
C MET A 184 -13.61 -22.39 -1.19
N ALA A 185 -14.72 -21.67 -1.08
CA ALA A 185 -15.70 -21.89 -0.02
C ALA A 185 -16.42 -23.26 -0.13
N GLY A 186 -17.16 -23.62 0.91
CA GLY A 186 -17.97 -24.84 0.94
C GLY A 186 -17.16 -26.07 1.34
N LYS A 187 -17.25 -27.15 0.57
CA LYS A 187 -16.75 -28.47 1.00
C LYS A 187 -15.22 -28.55 0.99
N TRP A 188 -14.69 -29.04 2.11
CA TRP A 188 -13.28 -29.43 2.32
C TRP A 188 -13.23 -30.76 3.07
N LEU A 189 -12.07 -31.43 3.03
CA LEU A 189 -11.74 -32.53 3.91
C LEU A 189 -10.98 -32.00 5.13
N PHE A 190 -11.23 -32.57 6.30
CA PHE A 190 -10.62 -32.20 7.56
C PHE A 190 -10.13 -33.42 8.34
N GLN A 191 -8.97 -33.30 8.97
CA GLN A 191 -8.38 -34.33 9.82
C GLN A 191 -7.70 -33.72 11.06
N LYS A 192 -7.98 -34.32 12.21
CA LYS A 192 -7.36 -33.95 13.50
C LYS A 192 -5.98 -34.57 13.62
N GLY A 193 -5.01 -33.82 14.15
CA GLY A 193 -3.64 -34.27 14.37
C GLY A 193 -2.65 -33.57 13.44
N ASP A 194 -1.41 -34.06 13.42
CA ASP A 194 -0.33 -33.47 12.66
C ASP A 194 0.57 -34.54 12.04
N ASP A 195 0.37 -34.79 10.74
CA ASP A 195 1.25 -35.68 9.97
C ASP A 195 1.78 -34.91 8.74
N PRO A 196 3.11 -34.69 8.64
CA PRO A 196 3.70 -33.99 7.51
C PRO A 196 3.43 -34.62 6.14
N SER A 197 3.04 -35.90 6.08
CA SER A 197 2.66 -36.57 4.82
C SER A 197 1.31 -36.10 4.27
N TRP A 198 0.48 -35.45 5.08
CA TRP A 198 -0.84 -34.95 4.66
C TRP A 198 -0.77 -33.77 3.68
N LYS A 199 0.42 -33.22 3.42
CA LYS A 199 0.62 -32.23 2.36
C LYS A 199 0.80 -32.84 0.97
N GLU A 200 1.21 -34.11 0.89
CA GLU A 200 1.62 -34.74 -0.37
C GLU A 200 0.42 -34.87 -1.31
N GLU A 201 0.67 -34.72 -2.61
CA GLU A 201 -0.38 -34.72 -3.64
C GLU A 201 -1.11 -36.07 -3.72
N ASP A 202 -0.38 -37.18 -3.56
CA ASP A 202 -0.87 -38.56 -3.73
C ASP A 202 -1.36 -39.21 -2.43
N PHE A 203 -1.49 -38.43 -1.35
CA PHE A 203 -1.97 -38.91 -0.07
C PHE A 203 -3.46 -39.32 -0.16
N ASP A 204 -3.79 -40.53 0.33
CA ASP A 204 -5.17 -41.04 0.41
C ASP A 204 -5.90 -40.42 1.61
N ASP A 205 -6.75 -39.43 1.32
CA ASP A 205 -7.59 -38.72 2.27
C ASP A 205 -9.05 -39.21 2.28
N SER A 206 -9.34 -40.38 1.71
CA SER A 206 -10.70 -40.91 1.59
C SER A 206 -11.40 -41.17 2.93
N ASP A 207 -10.63 -41.32 4.01
CA ASP A 207 -11.12 -41.49 5.38
C ASP A 207 -11.33 -40.15 6.14
N TRP A 208 -11.02 -39.00 5.53
CA TRP A 208 -11.14 -37.69 6.19
C TRP A 208 -12.58 -37.21 6.32
N GLU A 209 -12.83 -36.35 7.30
CA GLU A 209 -14.15 -35.77 7.55
C GLU A 209 -14.49 -34.69 6.51
N THR A 210 -15.66 -34.75 5.87
CA THR A 210 -16.10 -33.65 5.00
C THR A 210 -16.73 -32.53 5.83
N VAL A 211 -16.21 -31.32 5.69
CA VAL A 211 -16.63 -30.11 6.43
C VAL A 211 -17.03 -28.99 5.46
N ASN A 212 -17.75 -27.98 5.95
CA ASN A 212 -18.06 -26.77 5.17
C ASN A 212 -17.35 -25.56 5.77
N LEU A 213 -16.58 -24.84 4.94
CA LEU A 213 -15.81 -23.66 5.32
C LEU A 213 -16.36 -22.39 4.65
N PRO A 214 -16.20 -21.21 5.27
CA PRO A 214 -15.56 -20.97 6.58
C PRO A 214 -16.43 -21.45 7.76
N SER A 215 -15.80 -22.00 8.79
CA SER A 215 -16.40 -22.40 10.07
C SER A 215 -15.28 -22.83 11.03
N SER A 216 -15.44 -22.62 12.33
CA SER A 216 -14.48 -23.11 13.30
C SER A 216 -14.56 -24.64 13.42
N TRP A 217 -13.46 -25.30 13.80
CA TRP A 217 -13.47 -26.76 13.95
C TRP A 217 -14.28 -27.28 15.15
N GLU A 218 -14.67 -26.40 16.08
CA GLU A 218 -15.59 -26.71 17.16
C GLU A 218 -17.00 -26.85 16.60
N GLU A 219 -17.37 -25.97 15.66
CA GLU A 219 -18.69 -25.96 15.04
C GLU A 219 -18.88 -27.14 14.10
N HIS A 220 -17.91 -27.41 13.21
CA HIS A 220 -18.07 -28.46 12.20
C HIS A 220 -17.67 -29.86 12.68
N SER A 221 -16.65 -29.99 13.55
CA SER A 221 -16.08 -31.29 13.96
C SER A 221 -16.04 -31.53 15.48
N ASN A 222 -16.62 -30.64 16.29
CA ASN A 222 -16.56 -30.70 17.76
C ASN A 222 -15.12 -30.94 18.26
N TYR A 223 -14.14 -30.30 17.63
CA TYR A 223 -12.75 -30.37 18.04
C TYR A 223 -12.47 -29.26 19.06
N THR A 224 -12.39 -29.61 20.34
CA THR A 224 -12.35 -28.63 21.44
C THR A 224 -11.09 -28.74 22.30
N ASP A 225 -10.10 -29.49 21.83
CA ASP A 225 -8.82 -29.65 22.54
C ASP A 225 -7.96 -28.42 22.27
N ASN A 226 -7.20 -27.97 23.27
CA ASN A 226 -6.27 -26.85 23.12
C ASN A 226 -4.89 -27.33 22.72
N SER A 227 -4.11 -26.45 22.08
CA SER A 227 -2.73 -26.70 21.67
C SER A 227 -2.62 -27.89 20.73
N VAL A 228 -3.49 -27.92 19.72
CA VAL A 228 -3.64 -29.02 18.79
C VAL A 228 -3.50 -28.58 17.34
N TYR A 229 -3.30 -29.57 16.48
CA TYR A 229 -3.20 -29.38 15.05
C TYR A 229 -4.43 -29.95 14.36
N GLY A 230 -4.82 -29.31 13.27
CA GLY A 230 -5.82 -29.79 12.34
C GLY A 230 -5.36 -29.50 10.91
N TRP A 231 -5.77 -30.36 9.98
CA TRP A 231 -5.43 -30.20 8.58
C TRP A 231 -6.68 -30.16 7.72
N TYR A 232 -6.62 -29.34 6.68
CA TYR A 232 -7.63 -29.27 5.64
C TYR A 232 -7.03 -29.69 4.31
N ARG A 233 -7.81 -30.38 3.47
CA ARG A 233 -7.44 -30.75 2.10
C ARG A 233 -8.60 -30.47 1.16
N LYS A 234 -8.28 -29.98 -0.04
CA LYS A 234 -9.25 -29.81 -1.12
C LYS A 234 -8.57 -30.05 -2.45
N THR A 235 -9.31 -30.77 -3.28
CA THR A 235 -8.94 -31.11 -4.65
C THR A 235 -9.67 -30.18 -5.60
N ILE A 236 -8.96 -29.64 -6.59
CA ILE A 236 -9.50 -28.69 -7.57
C ILE A 236 -8.97 -29.00 -8.97
N ASP A 237 -9.80 -28.81 -9.98
CA ASP A 237 -9.40 -28.90 -11.38
C ASP A 237 -9.03 -27.50 -11.88
N ILE A 238 -7.78 -27.31 -12.31
CA ILE A 238 -7.34 -26.03 -12.93
C ILE A 238 -7.31 -26.21 -14.45
N PRO A 239 -8.05 -25.41 -15.23
CA PRO A 239 -8.08 -25.55 -16.69
C PRO A 239 -6.73 -25.36 -17.36
N ALA A 240 -6.52 -26.04 -18.49
CA ALA A 240 -5.31 -25.86 -19.32
C ALA A 240 -5.22 -24.44 -19.90
N GLU A 241 -6.36 -23.80 -20.14
CA GLU A 241 -6.45 -22.44 -20.67
C GLU A 241 -5.96 -21.36 -19.70
N TRP A 242 -5.67 -21.72 -18.45
CA TRP A 242 -5.07 -20.83 -17.45
C TRP A 242 -3.54 -20.94 -17.42
N GLU A 243 -2.94 -21.76 -18.29
CA GLU A 243 -1.50 -22.00 -18.35
C GLU A 243 -0.68 -20.70 -18.38
N GLY A 244 0.34 -20.65 -17.51
CA GLY A 244 1.24 -19.50 -17.38
C GLY A 244 0.76 -18.42 -16.39
N HIS A 245 -0.46 -18.51 -15.88
CA HIS A 245 -0.96 -17.58 -14.87
C HIS A 245 -0.78 -18.11 -13.44
N SER A 246 -0.08 -17.33 -12.60
CA SER A 246 -0.14 -17.52 -11.15
C SER A 246 -1.57 -17.31 -10.65
N LEU A 247 -1.91 -17.94 -9.53
CA LEU A 247 -3.24 -17.81 -8.91
C LEU A 247 -3.09 -17.23 -7.51
N LYS A 248 -4.13 -16.54 -7.02
CA LYS A 248 -4.21 -16.09 -5.64
C LYS A 248 -5.36 -16.81 -4.95
N VAL A 249 -5.08 -17.37 -3.77
CA VAL A 249 -6.06 -18.01 -2.90
C VAL A 249 -6.31 -17.14 -1.68
N ARG A 250 -7.58 -16.91 -1.35
CA ARG A 250 -8.02 -16.16 -0.16
C ARG A 250 -8.75 -17.12 0.77
N LEU A 251 -8.22 -17.33 1.97
CA LEU A 251 -8.69 -18.35 2.92
C LEU A 251 -9.37 -17.74 4.15
N GLY A 252 -9.58 -16.41 4.16
CA GLY A 252 -10.14 -15.70 5.31
C GLY A 252 -9.21 -15.75 6.52
N LYS A 253 -9.77 -15.79 7.72
CA LYS A 253 -9.03 -15.82 8.97
C LYS A 253 -8.90 -17.24 9.49
N ILE A 254 -7.68 -17.61 9.88
CA ILE A 254 -7.34 -18.92 10.41
C ILE A 254 -6.77 -18.75 11.80
N ASP A 255 -7.40 -19.40 12.78
CA ASP A 255 -6.98 -19.36 14.17
C ASP A 255 -6.14 -20.61 14.49
N ASP A 256 -4.88 -20.50 14.93
CA ASP A 256 -4.06 -19.29 15.14
C ASP A 256 -3.01 -19.09 14.03
N VAL A 257 -2.42 -20.21 13.58
CA VAL A 257 -1.26 -20.27 12.70
C VAL A 257 -1.52 -21.29 11.61
N ASP A 258 -1.16 -20.95 10.38
CA ASP A 258 -1.31 -21.88 9.27
C ASP A 258 -0.04 -21.98 8.40
N THR A 259 0.14 -23.13 7.76
CA THR A 259 0.96 -23.23 6.55
C THR A 259 0.11 -23.87 5.46
N THR A 260 0.06 -23.20 4.32
CA THR A 260 -0.67 -23.66 3.14
C THR A 260 0.31 -24.24 2.11
N TYR A 261 -0.05 -25.39 1.55
CA TYR A 261 0.69 -26.10 0.53
C TYR A 261 -0.19 -26.31 -0.71
N PHE A 262 0.45 -26.35 -1.86
CA PHE A 262 -0.13 -26.66 -3.16
C PHE A 262 0.70 -27.77 -3.80
N ASN A 263 0.08 -28.91 -4.12
CA ASN A 263 0.75 -30.11 -4.62
C ASN A 263 2.00 -30.49 -3.80
N GLY A 264 1.90 -30.48 -2.47
CA GLY A 264 3.01 -30.76 -1.54
C GLY A 264 4.02 -29.62 -1.34
N HIS A 265 3.99 -28.58 -2.16
CA HIS A 265 4.89 -27.42 -2.06
C HIS A 265 4.30 -26.32 -1.19
N LYS A 266 5.09 -25.77 -0.27
CA LYS A 266 4.63 -24.65 0.59
C LYS A 266 4.44 -23.39 -0.27
N ILE A 267 3.25 -22.80 -0.22
CA ILE A 267 2.94 -21.52 -0.90
C ILE A 267 2.81 -20.35 0.08
N GLY A 268 2.63 -20.62 1.36
CA GLY A 268 2.43 -19.55 2.35
C GLY A 268 2.41 -20.03 3.79
N GLN A 269 2.61 -19.09 4.72
CA GLN A 269 2.44 -19.30 6.16
C GLN A 269 2.14 -17.96 6.81
N THR A 270 1.19 -17.94 7.73
CA THR A 270 0.87 -16.77 8.55
C THR A 270 0.91 -17.18 10.02
N GLY A 271 1.63 -16.39 10.83
CA GLY A 271 2.03 -16.78 12.19
C GLY A 271 3.26 -17.69 12.22
N THR A 272 3.61 -18.16 13.42
CA THR A 272 4.75 -19.08 13.65
C THR A 272 4.31 -20.23 14.53
N PHE A 273 4.52 -21.47 14.08
CA PHE A 273 4.16 -22.67 14.85
C PHE A 273 4.95 -22.77 16.16
N PRO A 274 4.40 -23.42 17.20
CA PRO A 274 5.12 -23.64 18.45
C PRO A 274 6.40 -24.45 18.23
N THR A 275 7.41 -24.14 19.04
CA THR A 275 8.73 -24.80 19.05
C THR A 275 8.92 -25.72 20.26
N GLY A 276 7.92 -25.80 21.15
CA GLY A 276 7.92 -26.57 22.38
C GLY A 276 6.51 -27.04 22.77
N GLU A 277 6.32 -27.37 24.06
CA GLU A 277 5.01 -27.79 24.56
C GLU A 277 4.01 -26.63 24.60
N GLY A 278 2.76 -26.90 24.22
CA GLY A 278 1.70 -25.90 24.15
C GLY A 278 2.02 -24.81 23.11
N GLU A 279 1.86 -23.56 23.51
CA GLU A 279 2.07 -22.37 22.66
C GLU A 279 3.52 -21.85 22.68
N ALA A 280 4.46 -22.59 23.28
CA ALA A 280 5.82 -22.09 23.48
C ALA A 280 6.54 -21.76 22.16
N GLY A 281 6.88 -20.47 21.98
CA GLY A 281 7.55 -19.97 20.77
C GLY A 281 6.62 -19.74 19.57
N MET A 282 5.31 -19.87 19.77
CA MET A 282 4.32 -19.54 18.75
C MET A 282 4.20 -18.02 18.59
N VAL A 283 3.87 -17.59 17.37
CA VAL A 283 3.35 -16.24 17.09
C VAL A 283 1.98 -16.41 16.47
N THR A 284 0.93 -16.07 17.22
CA THR A 284 -0.44 -16.11 16.70
C THR A 284 -0.64 -15.07 15.59
N ALA A 285 -1.52 -15.39 14.66
CA ALA A 285 -2.02 -14.45 13.68
C ALA A 285 -3.52 -14.59 13.46
N TRP A 286 -4.30 -15.05 14.46
CA TRP A 286 -5.72 -15.38 14.30
C TRP A 286 -6.57 -14.29 13.60
N GLU A 287 -6.29 -12.99 13.82
CA GLU A 287 -7.05 -11.88 13.20
C GLU A 287 -6.66 -11.52 11.76
N VAL A 288 -5.60 -12.11 11.20
CA VAL A 288 -5.04 -11.74 9.89
C VAL A 288 -5.81 -12.42 8.75
N ASP A 289 -6.10 -11.73 7.66
CA ASP A 289 -6.67 -12.39 6.48
C ASP A 289 -5.57 -13.15 5.71
N ARG A 290 -5.85 -14.40 5.33
CA ARG A 290 -4.91 -15.27 4.60
C ARG A 290 -5.09 -15.10 3.12
N GLU A 291 -4.08 -14.55 2.48
CA GLU A 291 -3.93 -14.52 1.03
C GLU A 291 -2.56 -15.09 0.66
N TYR A 292 -2.53 -16.07 -0.25
CA TYR A 292 -1.30 -16.65 -0.75
C TYR A 292 -1.30 -16.73 -2.27
N VAL A 293 -0.12 -16.56 -2.88
CA VAL A 293 0.09 -16.74 -4.31
C VAL A 293 0.52 -18.18 -4.55
N ILE A 294 -0.18 -18.84 -5.47
CA ILE A 294 0.19 -20.12 -6.06
C ILE A 294 0.97 -19.77 -7.33
N PRO A 295 2.30 -19.95 -7.34
CA PRO A 295 3.11 -19.60 -8.49
C PRO A 295 2.79 -20.52 -9.67
N ALA A 296 2.85 -20.01 -10.89
CA ALA A 296 2.49 -20.74 -12.11
C ALA A 296 3.21 -22.09 -12.24
N GLU A 297 4.47 -22.17 -11.84
CA GLU A 297 5.29 -23.38 -11.88
C GLU A 297 4.88 -24.48 -10.89
N ALA A 298 4.07 -24.16 -9.88
CA ALA A 298 3.53 -25.13 -8.92
C ALA A 298 2.21 -25.75 -9.41
N ILE A 299 1.62 -25.23 -10.49
CA ILE A 299 0.30 -25.60 -10.99
C ILE A 299 0.40 -26.67 -12.08
N GLN A 300 -0.40 -27.73 -11.93
CA GLN A 300 -0.61 -28.75 -12.95
C GLN A 300 -1.83 -28.36 -13.79
N TYR A 301 -1.62 -27.50 -14.79
CA TYR A 301 -2.72 -27.01 -15.65
C TYR A 301 -3.33 -28.13 -16.49
N GLY A 302 -4.66 -28.13 -16.60
CA GLY A 302 -5.43 -29.18 -17.27
C GLY A 302 -5.62 -30.45 -16.44
N GLU A 303 -5.13 -30.45 -15.20
CA GLU A 303 -5.14 -31.61 -14.30
C GLU A 303 -5.72 -31.23 -12.91
N GLU A 304 -5.90 -32.27 -12.11
CA GLU A 304 -6.34 -32.17 -10.72
C GLU A 304 -5.17 -31.69 -9.86
N ASN A 305 -5.40 -30.72 -8.98
CA ASN A 305 -4.43 -30.17 -8.06
C ASN A 305 -4.96 -30.27 -6.62
N VAL A 306 -4.04 -30.34 -5.65
CA VAL A 306 -4.38 -30.45 -4.23
C VAL A 306 -3.86 -29.25 -3.46
N ILE A 307 -4.77 -28.56 -2.77
CA ILE A 307 -4.42 -27.60 -1.72
C ILE A 307 -4.57 -28.24 -0.35
N SER A 308 -3.59 -28.05 0.53
CA SER A 308 -3.65 -28.52 1.91
C SER A 308 -3.22 -27.42 2.88
N ILE A 309 -3.86 -27.37 4.04
CA ILE A 309 -3.64 -26.34 5.04
C ILE A 309 -3.38 -27.03 6.37
N ARG A 310 -2.19 -26.84 6.91
CA ARG A 310 -1.83 -27.24 8.27
C ARG A 310 -2.16 -26.10 9.21
N VAL A 311 -2.96 -26.33 10.23
CA VAL A 311 -3.36 -25.33 11.23
C VAL A 311 -2.93 -25.77 12.62
N PHE A 312 -2.45 -24.82 13.42
CA PHE A 312 -2.29 -24.98 14.86
C PHE A 312 -3.10 -23.93 15.59
N ASP A 313 -3.82 -24.36 16.63
CA ASP A 313 -4.57 -23.51 17.55
C ASP A 313 -4.01 -23.70 18.96
N GLY A 314 -3.68 -22.60 19.61
CA GLY A 314 -3.13 -22.59 20.95
C GLY A 314 -4.21 -22.81 22.00
N THR A 315 -5.20 -21.93 22.02
CA THR A 315 -6.38 -22.00 22.88
C THR A 315 -7.55 -21.26 22.25
N GLY A 316 -8.75 -21.76 22.44
CA GLY A 316 -9.95 -21.05 22.02
C GLY A 316 -10.66 -21.80 20.91
N GLY A 317 -10.99 -21.07 19.84
CA GLY A 317 -11.70 -21.62 18.69
C GLY A 317 -10.77 -21.71 17.50
N GLY A 318 -10.55 -22.88 16.92
CA GLY A 318 -9.57 -23.06 15.85
C GLY A 318 -10.15 -23.20 14.44
N GLY A 319 -9.26 -23.15 13.44
CA GLY A 319 -9.60 -23.40 12.03
C GLY A 319 -9.93 -22.15 11.22
N LEU A 320 -10.47 -22.34 10.02
CA LEU A 320 -10.84 -21.25 9.09
C LEU A 320 -12.17 -20.59 9.52
N TYR A 321 -12.15 -19.93 10.68
CA TYR A 321 -13.34 -19.55 11.44
C TYR A 321 -14.12 -18.36 10.84
N THR A 322 -13.49 -17.49 10.06
CA THR A 322 -14.15 -16.32 9.44
C THR A 322 -13.71 -16.13 8.00
N GLY A 323 -14.66 -15.89 7.10
CA GLY A 323 -14.39 -15.60 5.69
C GLY A 323 -14.00 -14.14 5.42
N PRO A 324 -13.84 -13.77 4.14
CA PRO A 324 -14.22 -14.57 2.97
C PRO A 324 -13.20 -15.66 2.61
N VAL A 325 -13.70 -16.85 2.28
CA VAL A 325 -12.96 -17.84 1.50
C VAL A 325 -13.41 -17.66 0.05
N SER A 326 -12.63 -16.95 -0.76
CA SER A 326 -13.05 -16.52 -2.10
C SER A 326 -12.67 -17.54 -3.18
N PRO A 327 -13.33 -17.52 -4.36
CA PRO A 327 -12.85 -18.27 -5.51
C PRO A 327 -11.38 -17.99 -5.83
N LEU A 328 -10.70 -18.93 -6.50
CA LEU A 328 -9.35 -18.66 -7.00
C LEU A 328 -9.36 -17.49 -7.98
N GLU A 329 -8.46 -16.54 -7.75
CA GLU A 329 -8.30 -15.37 -8.59
C GLU A 329 -7.09 -15.58 -9.51
N ILE A 330 -7.19 -15.18 -10.78
CA ILE A 330 -6.03 -15.03 -11.65
C ILE A 330 -5.15 -13.95 -11.03
N PHE A 331 -3.94 -14.33 -10.61
CA PHE A 331 -2.96 -13.39 -10.12
C PHE A 331 -2.14 -12.90 -11.31
N VAL A 332 -2.50 -11.72 -11.78
CA VAL A 332 -1.62 -10.95 -12.66
C VAL A 332 -0.61 -10.32 -11.72
N GLU A 333 0.58 -10.92 -11.66
CA GLU A 333 1.74 -10.16 -11.21
C GLU A 333 1.74 -8.89 -12.02
N TRP A 334 1.95 -7.76 -11.34
CA TRP A 334 2.33 -6.55 -12.05
C TRP A 334 3.68 -6.86 -12.70
N GLU A 335 3.68 -7.56 -13.84
CA GLU A 335 4.67 -7.32 -14.87
C GLU A 335 4.65 -5.81 -15.02
N ASP A 336 5.80 -5.16 -14.81
CA ASP A 336 5.98 -3.75 -15.14
C ASP A 336 5.31 -3.53 -16.50
N LYS A 337 4.06 -3.03 -16.49
CA LYS A 337 3.38 -2.65 -17.72
C LYS A 337 4.35 -1.65 -18.32
N PRO A 338 4.81 -1.82 -19.58
CA PRO A 338 5.58 -0.76 -20.21
C PRO A 338 4.72 0.49 -20.08
N ASP A 339 5.25 1.49 -19.38
CA ASP A 339 4.53 2.71 -19.02
C ASP A 339 3.71 3.15 -20.23
N ILE A 340 2.38 3.05 -20.11
CA ILE A 340 1.50 3.72 -21.05
C ILE A 340 1.77 5.19 -20.74
N GLU A 341 2.43 5.89 -21.67
CA GLU A 341 2.60 7.35 -21.59
C GLU A 341 1.19 7.98 -21.51
N VAL A 342 0.73 8.24 -20.29
CA VAL A 342 -0.39 9.13 -20.00
C VAL A 342 0.22 10.52 -19.86
N PRO A 343 0.03 11.43 -20.82
CA PRO A 343 0.62 12.76 -20.73
C PRO A 343 -0.02 13.52 -19.56
N GLY A 344 0.72 13.72 -18.47
CA GLY A 344 0.34 14.63 -17.38
C GLY A 344 0.15 14.04 -15.98
N TYR A 345 0.63 12.82 -15.70
CA TYR A 345 0.70 12.27 -14.34
C TYR A 345 2.14 11.80 -14.03
N ASP A 346 2.91 12.63 -13.32
CA ASP A 346 4.28 12.34 -12.88
C ASP A 346 4.24 11.42 -11.61
N ASP A 347 5.13 10.44 -11.38
CA ASP A 347 6.50 10.27 -11.89
C ASP A 347 7.00 8.80 -11.76
N PRO A 348 7.35 8.08 -12.87
CA PRO A 348 7.95 6.75 -12.83
C PRO A 348 9.51 6.74 -12.74
N THR A 349 10.18 7.86 -12.48
CA THR A 349 11.66 7.94 -12.64
C THR A 349 12.50 7.82 -11.36
N ILE A 350 11.93 7.39 -10.22
CA ILE A 350 12.68 7.33 -8.95
C ILE A 350 12.69 5.93 -8.34
N LYS A 351 13.81 5.22 -8.51
CA LYS A 351 14.04 3.83 -8.06
C LYS A 351 14.28 3.65 -6.56
N LEU A 352 13.73 4.51 -5.71
CA LEU A 352 13.84 4.31 -4.26
C LEU A 352 12.94 3.13 -3.87
N ILE A 353 13.53 2.04 -3.39
CA ILE A 353 12.81 0.82 -3.03
C ILE A 353 12.46 0.86 -1.54
N ASN A 354 11.19 0.60 -1.22
CA ASN A 354 10.73 0.33 0.16
C ASN A 354 11.22 1.41 1.15
N GLY A 355 11.00 2.68 0.80
CA GLY A 355 11.37 3.82 1.65
C GLY A 355 10.43 4.01 2.85
N ASP A 356 9.22 3.49 2.75
CA ASP A 356 8.21 3.37 3.80
C ASP A 356 8.48 2.21 4.76
N PHE A 357 9.25 1.20 4.35
CA PHE A 357 9.59 0.00 5.14
C PHE A 357 8.42 -0.95 5.40
N GLU A 358 7.36 -0.92 4.58
CA GLU A 358 6.27 -1.90 4.68
C GLU A 358 6.64 -3.29 4.15
N ASP A 359 7.72 -3.38 3.36
CA ASP A 359 8.32 -4.64 2.89
C ASP A 359 9.62 -4.98 3.65
N GLY A 360 9.58 -4.82 4.98
CA GLY A 360 10.71 -5.16 5.85
C GLY A 360 11.99 -4.41 5.46
N THR A 361 13.13 -5.13 5.38
CA THR A 361 14.43 -4.52 5.07
C THR A 361 14.75 -4.47 3.58
N THR A 362 13.81 -4.78 2.68
CA THR A 362 14.06 -4.84 1.23
C THR A 362 14.68 -3.52 0.74
N GLY A 363 15.74 -3.60 -0.06
CA GLY A 363 16.43 -2.42 -0.62
C GLY A 363 17.38 -1.68 0.34
N TRP A 364 17.33 -1.93 1.65
CA TRP A 364 18.12 -1.22 2.66
C TRP A 364 19.16 -2.12 3.32
N THR A 365 20.39 -1.62 3.44
CA THR A 365 21.51 -2.34 4.05
C THR A 365 21.96 -1.68 5.33
N LEU A 366 21.87 -2.41 6.45
CA LEU A 366 22.49 -2.02 7.72
C LEU A 366 23.97 -2.45 7.75
N THR A 367 24.84 -1.51 8.11
CA THR A 367 26.25 -1.75 8.38
C THR A 367 26.65 -1.19 9.74
N GLY A 368 27.76 -1.66 10.31
CA GLY A 368 28.21 -1.27 11.65
C GLY A 368 28.02 -2.36 12.70
N ASN A 369 28.01 -1.98 13.97
CA ASN A 369 27.97 -2.90 15.11
C ASN A 369 26.71 -2.76 16.00
N ALA A 370 25.66 -2.14 15.48
CA ALA A 370 24.34 -2.09 16.11
C ALA A 370 23.42 -3.18 15.59
N SER A 371 22.36 -3.47 16.35
CA SER A 371 21.22 -4.21 15.83
C SER A 371 20.28 -3.25 15.09
N GLY A 372 19.56 -3.77 14.11
CA GLY A 372 18.47 -3.06 13.47
C GLY A 372 17.54 -4.02 12.75
N GLY A 373 16.37 -3.50 12.38
CA GLY A 373 15.30 -4.27 11.76
C GLY A 373 14.10 -3.38 11.48
N VAL A 374 13.01 -4.00 11.07
CA VAL A 374 11.76 -3.31 10.76
C VAL A 374 10.64 -3.87 11.63
N ASP A 375 9.86 -2.97 12.24
CA ASP A 375 8.65 -3.31 13.01
C ASP A 375 7.70 -2.11 13.09
N SER A 376 6.46 -2.38 13.50
CA SER A 376 5.38 -1.39 13.64
C SER A 376 5.31 -0.68 14.99
N ASN A 377 6.18 -1.01 15.94
CA ASN A 377 6.08 -0.49 17.31
C ASN A 377 6.54 0.98 17.38
N ASP A 378 5.66 1.94 17.68
CA ASP A 378 6.02 3.37 17.67
C ASP A 378 6.50 3.81 16.26
N ALA A 379 5.94 3.21 15.19
CA ALA A 379 6.09 3.67 13.81
C ALA A 379 5.36 5.00 13.57
N TYR A 380 5.81 5.78 12.58
CA TYR A 380 5.09 6.96 12.15
C TYR A 380 3.83 6.56 11.38
N GLU A 381 4.00 5.60 10.48
CA GLU A 381 2.96 4.93 9.70
C GLU A 381 3.38 3.46 9.53
N GLY A 382 2.42 2.52 9.47
CA GLY A 382 2.68 1.08 9.34
C GLY A 382 3.91 0.53 10.10
N SER A 383 5.03 0.36 9.39
CA SER A 383 6.31 -0.18 9.84
C SER A 383 7.45 0.83 9.67
N LYS A 384 8.44 0.80 10.57
CA LYS A 384 9.64 1.68 10.47
C LYS A 384 10.92 0.85 10.51
N TYR A 385 12.01 1.40 9.99
CA TYR A 385 13.35 0.90 10.30
C TYR A 385 13.84 1.41 11.66
N TRP A 386 14.42 0.54 12.48
CA TRP A 386 15.07 0.94 13.73
C TRP A 386 16.52 0.49 13.81
N ILE A 387 17.35 1.27 14.51
CA ILE A 387 18.72 0.95 14.88
C ILE A 387 18.85 1.14 16.39
N TRP A 388 19.43 0.16 17.09
CA TRP A 388 19.68 0.22 18.52
C TRP A 388 20.74 -0.77 18.99
N SER A 389 21.44 -0.43 20.08
CA SER A 389 22.33 -1.35 20.80
C SER A 389 22.46 -0.96 22.28
N THR A 390 22.69 -1.93 23.16
CA THR A 390 23.01 -1.69 24.59
C THR A 390 24.42 -1.13 24.79
N ASN A 391 25.35 -1.47 23.90
CA ASN A 391 26.76 -1.05 23.95
C ASN A 391 27.01 0.16 23.02
N PRO A 392 28.13 0.88 23.20
CA PRO A 392 28.54 1.89 22.23
C PRO A 392 28.59 1.34 20.81
N TYR A 393 28.03 2.08 19.86
CA TYR A 393 27.91 1.63 18.48
C TYR A 393 28.09 2.75 17.47
N THR A 394 28.44 2.33 16.27
CA THR A 394 28.39 3.11 15.05
C THR A 394 27.65 2.25 14.02
N ALA A 395 26.60 2.78 13.43
CA ALA A 395 25.81 2.08 12.43
C ALA A 395 25.24 3.02 11.38
N GLU A 396 25.03 2.46 10.19
CA GLU A 396 24.46 3.13 9.03
C GLU A 396 23.45 2.20 8.36
N VAL A 397 22.22 2.65 8.14
CA VAL A 397 21.30 2.00 7.20
C VAL A 397 21.25 2.82 5.91
N SER A 398 21.43 2.18 4.76
CA SER A 398 21.55 2.89 3.50
C SER A 398 20.99 2.15 2.30
N GLN A 399 20.65 2.93 1.27
CA GLN A 399 20.29 2.46 -0.06
C GLN A 399 21.04 3.31 -1.10
N THR A 400 21.53 2.66 -2.16
CA THR A 400 22.15 3.35 -3.30
C THR A 400 21.24 3.25 -4.50
N ILE A 401 20.75 4.40 -4.94
CA ILE A 401 19.90 4.55 -6.12
C ILE A 401 20.82 4.81 -7.31
N THR A 402 20.53 4.16 -8.43
CA THR A 402 21.31 4.25 -9.67
C THR A 402 20.38 4.54 -10.85
N GLU A 403 20.95 4.94 -11.98
CA GLU A 403 20.22 5.34 -13.18
C GLU A 403 19.28 6.53 -12.94
N LEU A 404 19.67 7.43 -12.04
CA LEU A 404 19.00 8.72 -11.87
C LEU A 404 19.32 9.65 -13.04
N GLU A 405 18.35 10.47 -13.42
CA GLU A 405 18.62 11.59 -14.32
C GLU A 405 19.53 12.62 -13.65
N ASN A 406 20.20 13.44 -14.45
CA ASN A 406 20.96 14.57 -13.90
C ASN A 406 19.98 15.67 -13.52
N GLY A 407 19.90 15.99 -12.24
CA GLY A 407 18.95 16.96 -11.74
C GLY A 407 19.11 17.25 -10.26
N THR A 408 18.31 18.17 -9.75
CA THR A 408 18.22 18.47 -8.33
C THR A 408 17.21 17.52 -7.69
N TYR A 409 17.66 16.70 -6.75
CA TYR A 409 16.82 15.78 -5.99
C TYR A 409 16.70 16.21 -4.54
N THR A 410 15.51 16.04 -3.97
CA THR A 410 15.27 16.18 -2.53
C THR A 410 14.92 14.82 -1.94
N VAL A 411 15.61 14.46 -0.85
CA VAL A 411 15.25 13.33 0.00
C VAL A 411 14.56 13.86 1.23
N SER A 412 13.42 13.30 1.60
CA SER A 412 12.81 13.51 2.91
C SER A 412 12.63 12.19 3.66
N ALA A 413 12.53 12.26 4.99
CA ALA A 413 12.22 11.11 5.83
C ALA A 413 11.59 11.55 7.15
N MET A 414 10.73 10.71 7.70
CA MET A 414 10.26 10.81 9.08
C MET A 414 11.24 10.07 9.99
N VAL A 415 11.82 10.80 10.95
CA VAL A 415 12.83 10.24 11.86
C VAL A 415 12.51 10.53 13.31
N LYS A 416 12.91 9.61 14.19
CA LYS A 416 12.77 9.76 15.63
C LYS A 416 13.96 9.17 16.37
N GLN A 417 14.52 9.97 17.28
CA GLN A 417 15.67 9.63 18.11
C GLN A 417 15.25 9.97 19.55
N ASN A 418 14.60 9.05 20.26
CA ASN A 418 13.90 9.35 21.52
C ASN A 418 14.46 8.64 22.76
N SER A 419 15.41 7.71 22.60
CA SER A 419 16.09 7.03 23.70
C SER A 419 17.59 7.31 23.66
N GLY A 420 18.22 7.43 24.83
CA GLY A 420 19.65 7.77 24.94
C GLY A 420 19.99 9.13 24.34
N THR A 421 21.27 9.37 24.08
CA THR A 421 21.75 10.60 23.42
C THR A 421 22.90 10.20 22.50
N ALA A 422 22.66 10.31 21.20
CA ALA A 422 23.67 9.99 20.20
C ALA A 422 24.79 11.04 20.21
N ASP A 423 26.02 10.59 19.95
CA ASP A 423 27.16 11.46 19.68
C ASP A 423 27.01 12.08 18.28
N VAL A 424 26.52 11.30 17.32
CA VAL A 424 26.13 11.73 15.97
C VAL A 424 24.85 11.00 15.56
N SER A 425 23.88 11.72 15.00
CA SER A 425 22.70 11.12 14.36
C SER A 425 22.30 12.00 13.19
N ARG A 426 22.28 11.48 11.96
CA ARG A 426 22.04 12.29 10.76
C ARG A 426 21.64 11.45 9.54
N MET A 427 20.99 12.09 8.59
CA MET A 427 20.90 11.61 7.21
C MET A 427 22.14 12.09 6.43
N GLU A 428 22.70 11.23 5.60
CA GLU A 428 23.84 11.50 4.72
C GLU A 428 23.44 11.21 3.27
N LEU A 429 23.56 12.23 2.42
CA LEU A 429 23.37 12.12 0.97
C LEU A 429 24.73 12.19 0.30
N SER A 430 25.11 11.15 -0.44
CA SER A 430 26.46 11.04 -1.03
C SER A 430 26.44 10.29 -2.36
N GLY A 431 27.59 10.18 -3.03
CA GLY A 431 27.71 9.39 -4.27
C GLY A 431 27.07 10.04 -5.51
N TYR A 432 26.57 11.27 -5.42
CA TYR A 432 25.84 11.96 -6.49
C TYR A 432 26.70 12.84 -7.42
N GLY A 433 28.02 12.73 -7.28
CA GLY A 433 29.01 13.52 -8.02
C GLY A 433 29.48 14.79 -7.29
N GLY A 434 28.86 15.13 -6.15
CA GLY A 434 29.29 16.20 -5.25
C GLY A 434 29.80 15.71 -3.88
N ASP A 435 30.15 16.66 -3.00
CA ASP A 435 30.56 16.38 -1.62
C ASP A 435 29.36 15.94 -0.76
N PRO A 436 29.51 15.03 0.22
CA PRO A 436 28.39 14.58 1.04
C PRO A 436 27.62 15.73 1.73
N VAL A 437 26.29 15.63 1.73
CA VAL A 437 25.39 16.56 2.45
C VAL A 437 24.84 15.85 3.68
N TYR A 438 24.87 16.54 4.82
CA TYR A 438 24.45 16.01 6.11
C TYR A 438 23.26 16.77 6.67
N THR A 439 22.24 16.05 7.13
CA THR A 439 21.08 16.62 7.84
C THR A 439 20.98 15.99 9.22
N ASP A 440 21.26 16.76 10.28
CA ASP A 440 21.25 16.27 11.66
C ASP A 440 19.86 15.84 12.14
N ILE A 441 19.80 14.69 12.81
CA ILE A 441 18.61 14.14 13.46
C ILE A 441 18.70 14.46 14.93
N THR A 442 17.86 15.40 15.36
CA THR A 442 17.83 15.85 16.76
C THR A 442 17.07 14.88 17.66
N HIS A 443 17.55 14.70 18.88
CA HIS A 443 16.81 14.00 19.93
C HIS A 443 15.41 14.61 20.16
N GLY A 444 14.39 13.76 20.35
CA GLY A 444 13.02 14.18 20.64
C GLY A 444 12.04 13.01 20.71
N THR A 445 10.91 13.22 21.41
CA THR A 445 9.89 12.19 21.64
C THR A 445 8.90 12.00 20.48
N GLU A 446 8.91 12.90 19.50
CA GLU A 446 8.02 12.88 18.35
C GLU A 446 8.84 12.64 17.08
N TYR A 447 8.20 12.02 16.08
CA TYR A 447 8.75 12.00 14.72
C TYR A 447 8.90 13.42 14.18
N LYS A 448 9.98 13.63 13.46
CA LYS A 448 10.25 14.86 12.72
C LYS A 448 10.57 14.51 11.30
N GLU A 449 9.96 15.23 10.39
CA GLU A 449 10.39 15.26 9.01
C GLU A 449 11.75 15.96 8.93
N ILE A 450 12.71 15.31 8.28
CA ILE A 450 13.97 15.90 7.84
C ILE A 450 14.06 15.84 6.33
N SER A 451 14.84 16.74 5.73
CA SER A 451 15.11 16.70 4.30
C SER A 451 16.53 17.16 3.95
N GLY A 452 16.99 16.76 2.78
CA GLY A 452 18.26 17.16 2.20
C GLY A 452 18.15 17.20 0.68
N THR A 453 18.76 18.20 0.06
CA THR A 453 18.70 18.41 -1.40
C THR A 453 20.10 18.33 -1.98
N VAL A 454 20.26 17.62 -3.10
CA VAL A 454 21.53 17.39 -3.80
C VAL A 454 21.34 17.50 -5.31
N GLN A 455 22.39 17.91 -6.02
CA GLN A 455 22.38 17.98 -7.48
C GLN A 455 23.10 16.75 -8.05
N VAL A 456 22.34 15.76 -8.49
CA VAL A 456 22.86 14.52 -9.09
C VAL A 456 23.44 14.84 -10.47
N THR A 457 24.69 14.41 -10.69
CA THR A 457 25.46 14.70 -11.93
C THR A 457 26.09 13.46 -12.57
N ASN A 458 25.99 12.31 -11.90
CA ASN A 458 26.60 11.05 -12.32
C ASN A 458 25.59 9.89 -12.34
N GLY A 459 24.29 10.20 -12.21
CA GLY A 459 23.19 9.24 -12.22
C GLY A 459 23.13 8.27 -11.03
N THR A 460 23.76 8.60 -9.90
CA THR A 460 23.69 7.78 -8.68
C THR A 460 23.42 8.64 -7.44
N LEU A 461 22.79 8.10 -6.41
CA LEU A 461 22.64 8.76 -5.10
C LEU A 461 22.59 7.70 -4.00
N LYS A 462 23.48 7.80 -3.01
CA LYS A 462 23.40 7.02 -1.78
C LYS A 462 22.68 7.84 -0.71
N ILE A 463 21.58 7.29 -0.20
CA ILE A 463 20.85 7.79 0.96
C ILE A 463 21.23 6.92 2.15
N ALA A 464 21.73 7.53 3.22
CA ALA A 464 22.14 6.84 4.43
C ALA A 464 21.60 7.53 5.68
N PHE A 465 21.28 6.75 6.71
CA PHE A 465 20.99 7.23 8.05
C PHE A 465 22.05 6.68 8.99
N TYR A 466 22.90 7.56 9.50
CA TYR A 466 24.07 7.25 10.30
C TYR A 466 23.84 7.63 11.77
N GLN A 467 24.18 6.72 12.70
CA GLN A 467 24.21 7.00 14.12
C GLN A 467 25.48 6.46 14.79
N GLU A 468 26.10 7.31 15.59
CA GLU A 468 27.15 6.98 16.56
C GLU A 468 26.63 7.31 17.95
N ALA A 469 26.70 6.35 18.87
CA ALA A 469 26.13 6.53 20.20
C ALA A 469 26.88 5.73 21.27
N PRO A 470 26.82 6.16 22.55
CA PRO A 470 27.43 5.45 23.68
C PRO A 470 26.67 4.18 24.12
N GLY A 471 25.62 3.79 23.39
CA GLY A 471 24.70 2.69 23.72
C GLY A 471 23.38 3.17 24.32
N ASN A 472 22.42 2.26 24.44
CA ASN A 472 21.03 2.51 24.86
C ASN A 472 20.37 3.69 24.14
N THR A 473 20.71 3.88 22.87
CA THR A 473 20.29 5.01 22.04
C THR A 473 19.69 4.45 20.75
N ASN A 474 18.51 4.93 20.37
CA ASN A 474 17.84 4.47 19.16
C ASN A 474 17.87 5.49 18.03
N LEU A 475 17.68 4.99 16.82
CA LEU A 475 17.20 5.72 15.67
C LEU A 475 16.00 4.98 15.08
N GLN A 476 14.98 5.72 14.68
CA GLN A 476 13.79 5.27 13.97
C GLN A 476 13.68 6.08 12.68
N ILE A 477 13.40 5.41 11.57
CA ILE A 477 13.37 5.97 10.21
C ILE A 477 12.15 5.39 9.50
N ASP A 478 11.39 6.25 8.86
CA ASP A 478 10.09 5.94 8.28
C ASP A 478 9.80 6.91 7.12
N ASN A 479 8.94 6.53 6.18
CA ASN A 479 8.51 7.33 5.02
C ASN A 479 9.66 8.09 4.33
N VAL A 480 10.72 7.38 3.95
CA VAL A 480 11.80 7.93 3.13
C VAL A 480 11.28 8.14 1.71
N THR A 481 11.35 9.37 1.22
CA THR A 481 10.98 9.71 -0.16
C THR A 481 12.16 10.35 -0.87
N LEU A 482 12.21 10.19 -2.19
CA LEU A 482 13.14 10.84 -3.09
C LEU A 482 12.32 11.49 -4.19
N THR A 483 12.55 12.77 -4.46
CA THR A 483 11.78 13.55 -5.45
C THR A 483 12.74 14.32 -6.34
N LEU A 484 12.55 14.23 -7.66
CA LEU A 484 13.21 15.09 -8.64
C LEU A 484 12.52 16.46 -8.61
N VAL A 485 13.28 17.51 -8.33
CA VAL A 485 12.77 18.89 -8.20
C VAL A 485 13.00 19.70 -9.47
N GLU A 486 14.10 19.46 -10.18
CA GLU A 486 14.46 20.17 -11.41
C GLU A 486 15.48 19.35 -12.22
N THR A 487 15.28 19.19 -13.53
CA THR A 487 16.27 18.58 -14.44
C THR A 487 17.34 19.60 -14.85
N ASN A 488 18.60 19.16 -15.01
CA ASN A 488 19.72 20.03 -15.43
C ASN A 488 19.75 20.36 -16.93
#